data_AF-A0A942SYY9-F1
#
_entry.id   AF-A0A942SYY9-F1
#
_cell.length_a   1.000
_cell.length_b   1.000
_cell.length_c   1.000
_cell.angle_alpha   90.00
_cell.angle_beta   90.00
_cell.angle_gamma   90.00
#
_symmetry.space_group_name_H-M   'P 1'
#
loop_
_entity.id
_entity.type
_entity.pdbx_description
1 polymer ?
#
loop_
_entity_poly.entity_id
_entity_poly.type
_entity_poly.pdbx_seq_one_letter_code
_entity_poly.pdbx_strand_id
1 'polypeptide(L)'
;MTDGAVRPVRVGDELWVGLPPGWIELVAHPDDESAARWFDALLETAPADVPEAVREALRTSYADVRAQMPRGTIDTAGILVTTLPDDTATIWQFAMTVVAGPPTGDVELLAVVERFLGSPAGAADLGPDDVVESFETQDGRPGVAIHTTTGGSPTIRDNVPHADPGALGVVYAAVRLQHVTSDDDRLLLLTGIAPTVAERLPMAVLAAQMVMSAALRDSDDRPDVRIALDATVGAPAPAQDTPSGTPPTPEQDTPPR
;
A
#
# COMPACT_ATOMS: atom_id res chain seq x y z
N MET A 1 1.38 9.24 -27.34
CA MET A 1 0.08 8.97 -26.68
C MET A 1 -0.14 7.47 -26.73
N THR A 2 0.38 6.77 -25.73
CA THR A 2 0.16 5.34 -25.54
C THR A 2 -1.08 5.18 -24.69
N ASP A 3 -2.06 4.51 -25.26
CA ASP A 3 -3.35 4.17 -24.67
C ASP A 3 -3.11 3.34 -23.39
N GLY A 4 -3.45 3.91 -22.24
CA GLY A 4 -3.28 3.30 -20.93
C GLY A 4 -4.36 2.25 -20.69
N ALA A 5 -4.23 1.10 -21.36
CA ALA A 5 -5.13 -0.02 -21.15
C ALA A 5 -5.01 -0.52 -19.71
N VAL A 6 -6.03 -0.25 -18.90
CA VAL A 6 -6.19 -0.80 -17.55
C VAL A 6 -6.24 -2.33 -17.68
N ARG A 7 -5.22 -3.02 -17.13
CA ARG A 7 -5.22 -4.48 -17.10
C ARG A 7 -6.26 -4.95 -16.07
N PRO A 8 -7.17 -5.87 -16.42
CA PRO A 8 -8.08 -6.43 -15.43
C PRO A 8 -7.28 -7.26 -14.42
N VAL A 9 -7.44 -6.93 -13.14
CA VAL A 9 -6.94 -7.71 -12.00
C VAL A 9 -7.67 -9.07 -12.01
N ARG A 10 -6.93 -10.17 -11.94
CA ARG A 10 -7.53 -11.51 -11.85
C ARG A 10 -7.87 -11.80 -10.38
N VAL A 11 -8.95 -12.54 -10.17
CA VAL A 11 -9.32 -13.09 -8.85
C VAL A 11 -8.12 -13.93 -8.34
N GLY A 12 -7.57 -13.55 -7.18
CA GLY A 12 -6.37 -14.13 -6.56
C GLY A 12 -5.19 -13.17 -6.34
N ASP A 13 -5.21 -12.01 -6.99
CA ASP A 13 -4.10 -11.05 -6.96
C ASP A 13 -4.26 -9.91 -5.91
N GLU A 14 -5.02 -10.09 -4.82
CA GLU A 14 -5.10 -9.04 -3.79
C GLU A 14 -3.79 -8.97 -3.00
N LEU A 15 -3.17 -7.78 -2.96
CA LEU A 15 -2.00 -7.52 -2.12
C LEU A 15 -2.44 -7.30 -0.66
N TRP A 16 -1.96 -8.16 0.24
CA TRP A 16 -2.13 -8.05 1.68
C TRP A 16 -0.82 -7.67 2.33
N VAL A 17 -0.81 -6.60 3.11
CA VAL A 17 0.35 -6.09 3.83
C VAL A 17 -0.06 -5.70 5.25
N GLY A 18 0.75 -6.07 6.23
CA GLY A 18 0.64 -5.59 7.60
C GLY A 18 1.11 -4.15 7.68
N LEU A 19 0.18 -3.22 7.94
CA LEU A 19 0.47 -1.80 8.01
C LEU A 19 0.75 -1.36 9.45
N PRO A 20 1.70 -0.44 9.66
CA PRO A 20 2.00 0.05 11.00
C PRO A 20 0.82 0.86 11.57
N PRO A 21 0.64 0.89 12.90
CA PRO A 21 -0.31 1.79 13.55
C PRO A 21 -0.03 3.25 13.16
N GLY A 22 -1.09 4.02 12.90
CA GLY A 22 -0.97 5.42 12.46
C GLY A 22 -0.79 5.60 10.95
N TRP A 23 -0.90 4.52 10.16
CA TRP A 23 -0.94 4.59 8.70
C TRP A 23 -2.13 5.40 8.20
N ILE A 24 -1.86 6.30 7.25
CA ILE A 24 -2.88 7.05 6.51
C ILE A 24 -2.81 6.66 5.03
N GLU A 25 -3.88 6.03 4.53
CA GLU A 25 -3.95 5.54 3.16
C GLU A 25 -4.26 6.65 2.16
N LEU A 26 -3.47 6.73 1.09
CA LEU A 26 -3.60 7.77 0.07
C LEU A 26 -4.03 7.24 -1.29
N VAL A 27 -3.84 5.97 -1.64
CA VAL A 27 -4.06 5.50 -3.03
C VAL A 27 -5.08 4.36 -3.13
N ALA A 28 -5.11 3.41 -2.20
CA ALA A 28 -5.85 2.16 -2.35
C ALA A 28 -7.38 2.31 -2.51
N HIS A 29 -7.95 3.44 -2.12
CA HIS A 29 -9.38 3.70 -2.32
C HIS A 29 -9.73 3.98 -3.79
N PRO A 30 -10.83 3.40 -4.32
CA PRO A 30 -11.18 3.47 -5.74
C PRO A 30 -11.51 4.89 -6.22
N ASP A 31 -12.06 5.72 -5.33
CA ASP A 31 -12.47 7.10 -5.62
C ASP A 31 -12.23 8.02 -4.41
N ASP A 32 -12.28 9.32 -4.66
CA ASP A 32 -12.00 10.35 -3.64
C ASP A 32 -13.10 10.45 -2.59
N GLU A 33 -14.34 10.07 -2.92
CA GLU A 33 -15.44 10.05 -1.95
C GLU A 33 -15.24 8.96 -0.90
N SER A 34 -14.86 7.76 -1.35
CA SER A 34 -14.57 6.61 -0.49
C SER A 34 -13.34 6.86 0.38
N ALA A 35 -12.32 7.52 -0.19
CA ALA A 35 -11.14 7.95 0.53
C ALA A 35 -11.47 8.98 1.62
N ALA A 36 -12.25 10.01 1.29
CA ALA A 36 -12.69 11.03 2.24
C ALA A 36 -13.50 10.42 3.39
N ARG A 37 -14.43 9.51 3.08
CA ARG A 37 -15.24 8.82 4.10
C ARG A 37 -14.39 7.96 5.04
N TRP A 38 -13.40 7.26 4.50
CA TRP A 38 -12.44 6.51 5.31
C TRP A 38 -11.62 7.43 6.22
N PHE A 39 -11.14 8.55 5.69
CA PHE A 39 -10.37 9.52 6.47
C PHE A 39 -11.21 10.22 7.56
N ASP A 40 -12.48 10.52 7.27
CA ASP A 40 -13.42 11.05 8.27
C ASP A 40 -13.64 10.05 9.42
N ALA A 41 -13.81 8.77 9.11
CA ALA A 41 -13.92 7.73 10.13
C ALA A 41 -12.65 7.62 10.99
N LEU A 42 -11.46 7.82 10.40
CA LEU A 42 -10.22 7.92 11.16
C LEU A 42 -10.22 9.14 12.10
N LEU A 43 -10.64 10.31 11.62
CA LEU A 43 -10.75 11.53 12.43
C LEU A 43 -11.77 11.38 13.57
N GLU A 44 -12.84 10.61 13.39
CA GLU A 44 -13.81 10.34 14.46
C GLU A 44 -13.20 9.58 15.64
N THR A 45 -12.12 8.82 15.42
CA THR A 45 -11.36 8.16 16.50
C THR A 45 -10.42 9.11 17.26
N ALA A 46 -10.18 10.31 16.73
CA ALA A 46 -9.32 11.30 17.36
C ALA A 46 -9.97 11.83 18.66
N PRO A 47 -9.15 12.25 19.64
CA PRO A 47 -9.64 12.84 20.89
C PRO A 47 -10.71 13.93 20.67
N ALA A 48 -11.71 13.96 21.55
CA ALA A 48 -12.86 14.86 21.43
C ALA A 48 -12.49 16.35 21.56
N ASP A 49 -11.31 16.65 22.07
CA ASP A 49 -10.76 17.99 22.24
C ASP A 49 -10.02 18.53 21.00
N VAL A 50 -9.86 17.73 19.94
CA VAL A 50 -9.33 18.22 18.66
C VAL A 50 -10.31 19.22 18.03
N PRO A 51 -9.93 20.51 17.86
CA PRO A 51 -10.84 21.54 17.35
C PRO A 51 -11.31 21.28 15.91
N GLU A 52 -12.55 21.67 15.59
CA GLU A 52 -13.09 21.45 14.23
C GLU A 52 -12.25 22.12 13.13
N ALA A 53 -11.74 23.32 13.38
CA ALA A 53 -10.85 24.00 12.43
C ALA A 53 -9.59 23.18 12.10
N VAL A 54 -9.07 22.40 13.06
CA VAL A 54 -7.94 21.49 12.82
C VAL A 54 -8.39 20.29 11.99
N ARG A 55 -9.56 19.72 12.28
CA ARG A 55 -10.16 18.62 11.50
C ARG A 55 -10.38 19.03 10.04
N GLU A 56 -10.93 20.22 9.80
CA GLU A 56 -11.09 20.78 8.46
C GLU A 56 -9.75 20.95 7.74
N ALA A 57 -8.73 21.52 8.41
CA ALA A 57 -7.40 21.66 7.82
C ALA A 57 -6.75 20.32 7.44
N LEU A 58 -6.96 19.28 8.27
CA LEU A 58 -6.50 17.91 7.99
C LEU A 58 -7.22 17.32 6.77
N ARG A 59 -8.55 17.50 6.64
CA ARG A 59 -9.31 17.05 5.46
C ARG A 59 -8.81 17.72 4.18
N THR A 60 -8.58 19.03 4.21
CA THR A 60 -8.02 19.76 3.06
C THR A 60 -6.64 19.23 2.70
N SER A 61 -5.76 19.07 3.68
CA SER A 61 -4.40 18.56 3.45
C SER A 61 -4.43 17.13 2.90
N TYR A 62 -5.32 16.28 3.40
CA TYR A 62 -5.51 14.91 2.88
C TYR A 62 -5.93 14.92 1.41
N ALA A 63 -6.93 15.72 1.06
CA ALA A 63 -7.41 15.85 -0.33
C ALA A 63 -6.31 16.39 -1.26
N ASP A 64 -5.57 17.41 -0.82
CA ASP A 64 -4.48 18.02 -1.59
C ASP A 64 -3.34 17.03 -1.85
N VAL A 65 -2.93 16.26 -0.85
CA VAL A 65 -1.88 15.23 -1.01
C VAL A 65 -2.35 14.11 -1.92
N ARG A 66 -3.57 13.60 -1.73
CA ARG A 66 -4.12 12.53 -2.57
C ARG A 66 -4.23 12.93 -4.04
N ALA A 67 -4.58 14.19 -4.33
CA ALA A 67 -4.65 14.71 -5.70
C ALA A 67 -3.30 14.73 -6.42
N GLN A 68 -2.19 14.71 -5.68
CA GLN A 68 -0.82 14.73 -6.25
C GLN A 68 -0.26 13.33 -6.51
N MET A 69 -0.91 12.27 -6.01
CA MET A 69 -0.40 10.91 -6.16
C MET A 69 -0.67 10.34 -7.56
N PRO A 70 0.34 9.75 -8.23
CA PRO A 70 0.17 9.18 -9.55
C PRO A 70 -0.75 7.96 -9.49
N ARG A 71 -1.90 8.04 -10.17
CA ARG A 71 -2.87 6.93 -10.26
C ARG A 71 -2.41 5.90 -11.30
N GLY A 72 -2.45 4.62 -10.93
CA GLY A 72 -2.26 3.50 -11.87
C GLY A 72 -0.85 2.91 -11.99
N THR A 73 0.15 3.43 -11.27
CA THR A 73 1.51 2.85 -11.20
C THR A 73 1.86 2.28 -9.81
N ILE A 74 1.02 2.58 -8.83
CA ILE A 74 1.20 2.23 -7.42
C ILE A 74 -0.06 1.45 -7.01
N ASP A 75 0.13 0.31 -6.36
CA ASP A 75 -0.99 -0.46 -5.82
C ASP A 75 -1.48 0.19 -4.53
N THR A 76 -0.58 0.57 -3.62
CA THR A 76 -0.93 1.35 -2.43
C THR A 76 0.19 2.32 -2.05
N ALA A 77 -0.20 3.47 -1.53
CA ALA A 77 0.71 4.41 -0.92
C ALA A 77 0.04 5.08 0.26
N GLY A 78 0.84 5.40 1.26
CA GLY A 78 0.36 6.06 2.45
C GLY A 78 1.48 6.78 3.18
N ILE A 79 1.05 7.51 4.20
CA ILE A 79 1.95 8.24 5.08
C ILE A 79 1.85 7.66 6.48
N LEU A 80 2.97 7.63 7.17
CA LEU A 80 3.06 7.31 8.58
C LEU A 80 3.53 8.53 9.33
N VAL A 81 2.69 9.02 10.24
CA VAL A 81 3.05 10.10 11.16
C VAL A 81 3.58 9.47 12.44
N THR A 82 4.80 9.81 12.82
CA THR A 82 5.47 9.27 14.02
C THR A 82 6.23 10.38 14.76
N THR A 83 6.77 10.06 15.92
CA THR A 83 7.62 10.95 16.72
C THR A 83 9.03 10.39 16.81
N LEU A 84 10.01 11.27 16.64
CA LEU A 84 11.43 10.97 16.87
C LEU A 84 11.74 10.93 18.38
N PRO A 85 12.92 10.43 18.80
CA PRO A 85 13.29 10.34 20.22
C PRO A 85 13.35 11.69 20.97
N ASP A 86 13.36 12.81 20.25
CA ASP A 86 13.33 14.17 20.79
C ASP A 86 11.93 14.79 20.81
N ASP A 87 10.89 13.96 20.66
CA ASP A 87 9.46 14.35 20.55
C ASP A 87 9.11 15.18 19.31
N THR A 88 10.02 15.30 18.34
CA THR A 88 9.72 15.95 17.06
C THR A 88 8.84 15.04 16.20
N ALA A 89 7.71 15.56 15.70
CA ALA A 89 6.87 14.84 14.75
C ALA A 89 7.55 14.72 13.39
N THR A 90 7.48 13.55 12.77
CA THR A 90 7.95 13.29 11.41
C THR A 90 6.92 12.51 10.61
N ILE A 91 7.03 12.60 9.28
CA ILE A 91 6.13 11.95 8.33
C ILE A 91 6.98 11.17 7.35
N TRP A 92 6.75 9.86 7.28
CA TRP A 92 7.36 8.98 6.30
C TRP A 92 6.33 8.62 5.24
N GLN A 93 6.73 8.64 3.99
CA GLN A 93 5.87 8.22 2.89
C GLN A 93 6.31 6.85 2.39
N PHE A 94 5.36 5.97 2.13
CA PHE A 94 5.61 4.67 1.54
C PHE A 94 4.73 4.49 0.31
N ALA A 95 5.30 3.88 -0.72
CA ALA A 95 4.60 3.44 -1.91
C ALA A 95 4.97 1.99 -2.21
N MET A 96 4.01 1.21 -2.66
CA MET A 96 4.15 -0.21 -2.97
C MET A 96 3.58 -0.50 -4.35
N THR A 97 4.33 -1.26 -5.14
CA THR A 97 3.95 -1.73 -6.47
C THR A 97 4.30 -3.20 -6.62
N VAL A 98 3.36 -3.99 -7.12
CA VAL A 98 3.52 -5.38 -7.51
C VAL A 98 3.92 -5.43 -8.98
N VAL A 99 5.10 -5.98 -9.23
CA VAL A 99 5.63 -6.17 -10.58
C VAL A 99 5.45 -7.63 -10.98
N ALA A 100 4.74 -7.83 -12.10
CA ALA A 100 4.64 -9.12 -12.75
C ALA A 100 5.91 -9.40 -13.57
N GLY A 101 6.62 -10.46 -13.22
CA GLY A 101 7.74 -11.00 -13.99
C GLY A 101 7.30 -12.23 -14.81
N PRO A 102 8.04 -12.57 -15.88
CA PRO A 102 7.92 -13.89 -16.47
C PRO A 102 8.29 -14.95 -15.43
N PRO A 103 7.79 -16.21 -15.54
CA PRO A 103 8.25 -17.31 -14.70
C PRO A 103 9.77 -17.41 -14.84
N THR A 104 10.50 -17.18 -13.75
CA THR A 104 11.96 -17.11 -13.79
C THR A 104 12.59 -18.50 -13.71
N GLY A 105 11.79 -19.54 -13.42
CA GLY A 105 12.25 -20.91 -13.28
C GLY A 105 13.32 -21.00 -12.19
N ASP A 106 14.53 -21.40 -12.58
CA ASP A 106 15.70 -21.52 -11.70
C ASP A 106 16.48 -20.22 -11.51
N VAL A 107 16.06 -19.11 -12.13
CA VAL A 107 16.74 -17.81 -11.96
C VAL A 107 16.39 -17.23 -10.61
N GLU A 108 17.38 -17.22 -9.72
CA GLU A 108 17.33 -16.55 -8.44
C GLU A 108 17.38 -15.03 -8.67
N LEU A 109 16.21 -14.39 -8.55
CA LEU A 109 16.00 -12.99 -8.88
C LEU A 109 16.85 -12.05 -8.03
N LEU A 110 17.15 -12.39 -6.77
CA LEU A 110 17.94 -11.53 -5.91
C LEU A 110 19.41 -11.56 -6.30
N ALA A 111 19.94 -12.71 -6.72
CA ALA A 111 21.28 -12.82 -7.25
C ALA A 111 21.44 -11.97 -8.52
N VAL A 112 20.37 -11.77 -9.31
CA VAL A 112 20.38 -10.82 -10.43
C VAL A 112 20.46 -9.38 -9.92
N VAL A 113 19.67 -9.02 -8.90
CA VAL A 113 19.70 -7.69 -8.29
C VAL A 113 21.06 -7.40 -7.64
N GLU A 114 21.57 -8.30 -6.80
CA GLU A 114 22.89 -8.22 -6.16
C GLU A 114 24.01 -8.08 -7.20
N ARG A 115 23.98 -8.87 -8.28
CA ARG A 115 24.96 -8.75 -9.38
C ARG A 115 24.86 -7.41 -10.10
N PHE A 116 23.66 -6.90 -10.32
CA PHE A 116 23.47 -5.59 -10.95
C PHE A 116 23.99 -4.47 -10.04
N LEU A 117 23.65 -4.49 -8.75
CA LEU A 117 24.13 -3.52 -7.77
C LEU A 117 25.65 -3.60 -7.59
N GLY A 118 26.25 -4.79 -7.68
CA GLY A 118 27.70 -4.99 -7.71
C GLY A 118 28.37 -4.63 -9.04
N SER A 119 27.61 -4.31 -10.09
CA SER A 119 28.16 -3.90 -11.38
C SER A 119 28.52 -2.41 -11.39
N PRO A 120 29.44 -1.96 -12.27
CA PRO A 120 29.76 -0.52 -12.38
C PRO A 120 28.54 0.35 -12.71
N ALA A 121 27.53 -0.20 -13.38
CA ALA A 121 26.31 0.53 -13.72
C ALA A 121 25.39 0.70 -12.50
N GLY A 122 25.20 -0.35 -11.70
CA GLY A 122 24.40 -0.27 -10.47
C GLY A 122 25.10 0.51 -9.36
N ALA A 123 26.43 0.43 -9.27
CA ALA A 123 27.22 1.17 -8.29
C ALA A 123 27.44 2.65 -8.64
N ALA A 124 27.18 3.07 -9.88
CA ALA A 124 27.42 4.45 -10.33
C ALA A 124 26.56 5.49 -9.58
N ASP A 125 25.35 5.09 -9.20
CA ASP A 125 24.39 5.94 -8.50
C ASP A 125 24.39 5.72 -6.98
N LEU A 126 25.18 4.76 -6.49
CA LEU A 126 25.30 4.49 -5.05
C LEU A 126 26.36 5.40 -4.41
N GLY A 127 25.92 6.14 -3.39
CA GLY A 127 26.79 6.95 -2.54
C GLY A 127 27.57 6.12 -1.51
N PRO A 128 28.58 6.71 -0.85
CA PRO A 128 29.35 6.04 0.20
C PRO A 128 28.52 5.66 1.43
N ASP A 129 27.35 6.28 1.61
CA ASP A 129 26.42 6.04 2.71
C ASP A 129 25.29 5.07 2.33
N ASP A 130 25.35 4.48 1.13
CA ASP A 130 24.32 3.57 0.67
C ASP A 130 24.60 2.14 1.12
N VAL A 131 23.56 1.47 1.61
CA VAL A 131 23.65 0.11 2.17
C VAL A 131 22.72 -0.80 1.40
N VAL A 132 23.25 -1.93 0.94
CA VAL A 132 22.47 -3.00 0.32
C VAL A 132 22.47 -4.19 1.28
N GLU A 133 21.28 -4.68 1.62
CA GLU A 133 21.10 -5.79 2.54
C GLU A 133 20.19 -6.85 1.92
N SER A 134 20.60 -8.11 1.99
CA SER A 134 19.76 -9.25 1.63
C SER A 134 19.16 -9.84 2.89
N PHE A 135 17.90 -10.25 2.83
CA PHE A 135 17.18 -10.83 3.96
C PHE A 135 16.31 -12.01 3.52
N GLU A 136 15.87 -12.80 4.50
CA GLU A 136 14.89 -13.86 4.31
C GLU A 136 13.69 -13.57 5.21
N THR A 137 12.49 -13.65 4.64
CA THR A 137 11.23 -13.54 5.36
C THR A 137 11.00 -14.76 6.26
N GLN A 138 10.09 -14.67 7.23
CA GLN A 138 9.81 -15.78 8.15
C GLN A 138 9.29 -17.05 7.44
N ASP A 139 8.68 -16.90 6.27
CA ASP A 139 8.20 -17.98 5.42
C ASP A 139 9.21 -18.43 4.36
N GLY A 140 10.48 -18.00 4.47
CA GLY A 140 11.60 -18.48 3.65
C GLY A 140 11.71 -17.83 2.28
N ARG A 141 10.92 -16.77 2.00
CA ARG A 141 11.05 -15.99 0.76
C ARG A 141 12.23 -15.03 0.88
N PRO A 142 13.11 -14.97 -0.10
CA PRO A 142 14.24 -14.08 -0.03
C PRO A 142 13.82 -12.65 -0.45
N GLY A 143 14.55 -11.65 0.04
CA GLY A 143 14.33 -10.24 -0.28
C GLY A 143 15.62 -9.42 -0.23
N VAL A 144 15.56 -8.20 -0.77
CA VAL A 144 16.67 -7.23 -0.78
C VAL A 144 16.16 -5.87 -0.38
N ALA A 145 16.95 -5.14 0.39
CA ALA A 145 16.73 -3.74 0.74
C ALA A 145 17.93 -2.90 0.29
N ILE A 146 17.64 -1.69 -0.19
CA ILE A 146 18.62 -0.68 -0.56
C ILE A 146 18.28 0.58 0.21
N HIS A 147 19.20 1.02 1.05
CA HIS A 147 19.10 2.19 1.88
C HIS A 147 19.98 3.24 1.23
N THR A 148 19.38 4.25 0.61
CA THR A 148 20.12 5.23 -0.18
C THR A 148 19.71 6.65 0.18
N THR A 149 20.42 7.63 -0.36
CA THR A 149 19.99 9.03 -0.41
C THR A 149 19.44 9.28 -1.81
N THR A 150 18.46 10.17 -2.01
CA THR A 150 17.83 10.24 -3.35
C THR A 150 18.81 10.60 -4.47
N GLY A 151 20.00 11.14 -4.15
CA GLY A 151 21.03 11.49 -5.13
C GLY A 151 20.56 12.49 -6.22
N GLY A 152 19.37 13.07 -6.09
CA GLY A 152 18.73 13.84 -7.16
C GLY A 152 17.94 13.03 -8.19
N SER A 153 17.59 11.76 -7.91
CA SER A 153 16.74 10.92 -8.75
C SER A 153 15.43 11.66 -9.14
N PRO A 154 15.18 11.92 -10.43
CA PRO A 154 14.02 12.69 -10.89
C PRO A 154 12.68 12.06 -10.47
N THR A 155 12.61 10.73 -10.50
CA THR A 155 11.39 9.97 -10.19
C THR A 155 10.98 10.07 -8.72
N ILE A 156 11.93 10.26 -7.80
CA ILE A 156 11.58 10.46 -6.39
C ILE A 156 11.06 11.87 -6.16
N ARG A 157 11.62 12.88 -6.85
CA ARG A 157 11.16 14.27 -6.77
C ARG A 157 9.69 14.42 -7.16
N ASP A 158 9.25 13.68 -8.17
CA ASP A 158 7.88 13.69 -8.64
C ASP A 158 6.89 13.12 -7.59
N ASN A 159 7.36 12.28 -6.66
CA ASN A 159 6.53 11.67 -5.61
C ASN A 159 6.55 12.45 -4.28
N VAL A 160 7.47 13.40 -4.10
CA VAL A 160 7.63 14.27 -2.91
C VAL A 160 8.05 15.69 -3.33
N PRO A 161 7.14 16.46 -3.97
CA PRO A 161 7.48 17.72 -4.63
C PRO A 161 7.93 18.85 -3.69
N HIS A 162 7.68 18.72 -2.39
CA HIS A 162 8.00 19.75 -1.38
C HIS A 162 9.25 19.47 -0.56
N ALA A 163 9.88 18.31 -0.73
CA ALA A 163 11.07 17.94 0.03
C ALA A 163 12.35 18.36 -0.70
N ASP A 164 13.40 18.71 0.05
CA ASP A 164 14.75 18.82 -0.50
C ASP A 164 15.25 17.41 -0.86
N PRO A 165 15.41 17.08 -2.15
CA PRO A 165 15.80 15.74 -2.56
C PRO A 165 17.17 15.36 -1.98
N GLY A 166 18.09 16.33 -1.85
CA GLY A 166 19.42 16.07 -1.29
C GLY A 166 19.41 15.71 0.20
N ALA A 167 18.32 16.02 0.91
CA ALA A 167 18.17 15.70 2.33
C ALA A 167 17.42 14.38 2.57
N LEU A 168 16.65 13.89 1.60
CA LEU A 168 15.77 12.73 1.75
C LEU A 168 16.54 11.41 1.95
N GLY A 169 16.14 10.66 2.97
CA GLY A 169 16.51 9.25 3.14
C GLY A 169 15.54 8.35 2.38
N VAL A 170 16.05 7.38 1.64
CA VAL A 170 15.22 6.46 0.83
C VAL A 170 15.51 5.02 1.20
N VAL A 171 14.47 4.22 1.26
CA VAL A 171 14.56 2.76 1.38
C VAL A 171 13.79 2.15 0.22
N TYR A 172 14.47 1.39 -0.62
CA TYR A 172 13.83 0.44 -1.52
C TYR A 172 13.87 -0.93 -0.87
N ALA A 173 12.77 -1.67 -0.90
CA ALA A 173 12.74 -3.05 -0.48
C ALA A 173 11.98 -3.87 -1.50
N ALA A 174 12.50 -5.05 -1.83
CA ALA A 174 11.88 -5.97 -2.76
C ALA A 174 11.76 -7.36 -2.12
N VAL A 175 10.61 -8.00 -2.29
CA VAL A 175 10.40 -9.40 -1.89
C VAL A 175 9.60 -10.13 -2.95
N ARG A 176 9.89 -11.41 -3.11
CA ARG A 176 9.06 -12.31 -3.92
C ARG A 176 7.70 -12.51 -3.25
N LEU A 177 6.64 -12.33 -4.02
CA LEU A 177 5.29 -12.72 -3.64
C LEU A 177 5.03 -14.10 -4.24
N GLN A 178 4.69 -15.06 -3.40
CA GLN A 178 4.25 -16.38 -3.85
C GLN A 178 2.73 -16.34 -4.01
N HIS A 179 2.23 -16.70 -5.18
CA HIS A 179 0.81 -17.01 -5.35
C HIS A 179 0.66 -18.53 -5.40
N VAL A 180 -0.22 -19.06 -4.55
CA VAL A 180 -0.41 -20.52 -4.41
C VAL A 180 -0.89 -21.20 -5.70
N THR A 181 -1.47 -20.45 -6.65
CA THR A 181 -2.19 -20.99 -7.81
C THR A 181 -1.66 -20.51 -9.17
N SER A 182 -0.61 -19.69 -9.21
CA SER A 182 -0.04 -19.12 -10.44
C SER A 182 1.45 -19.41 -10.55
N ASP A 183 1.89 -19.84 -11.74
CA ASP A 183 3.30 -20.04 -12.08
C ASP A 183 4.06 -18.73 -12.35
N ASP A 184 3.35 -17.60 -12.43
CA ASP A 184 4.00 -16.31 -12.63
C ASP A 184 4.73 -15.82 -11.37
N ASP A 185 5.95 -15.31 -11.57
CA ASP A 185 6.67 -14.61 -10.52
C ASP A 185 6.11 -13.20 -10.32
N ARG A 186 5.93 -12.85 -9.05
CA ARG A 186 5.49 -11.52 -8.62
C ARG A 186 6.52 -10.98 -7.62
N LEU A 187 6.88 -9.72 -7.78
CA LEU A 187 7.73 -9.01 -6.84
C LEU A 187 6.95 -7.85 -6.25
N LEU A 188 6.92 -7.73 -4.92
CA LEU A 188 6.54 -6.47 -4.29
C LEU A 188 7.77 -5.58 -4.29
N LEU A 189 7.63 -4.35 -4.79
CA LEU A 189 8.58 -3.27 -4.62
C LEU A 189 7.97 -2.25 -3.67
N LEU A 190 8.65 -1.98 -2.57
CA LEU A 190 8.34 -0.92 -1.62
C LEU A 190 9.37 0.20 -1.77
N THR A 191 8.89 1.43 -1.81
CA THR A 191 9.71 2.65 -1.70
C THR A 191 9.27 3.42 -0.46
N GLY A 192 10.16 3.57 0.51
CA GLY A 192 10.00 4.42 1.67
C GLY A 192 10.83 5.69 1.51
N ILE A 193 10.26 6.83 1.90
CA ILE A 193 10.89 8.14 1.84
C ILE A 193 10.78 8.81 3.22
N ALA A 194 11.93 9.13 3.79
CA ALA A 194 12.07 9.85 5.05
C ALA A 194 12.55 11.28 4.79
N PRO A 195 12.09 12.28 5.58
CA PRO A 195 12.48 13.68 5.42
C PRO A 195 13.99 13.93 5.48
N THR A 196 14.71 13.09 6.23
CA THR A 196 16.17 13.19 6.39
C THR A 196 16.86 11.84 6.20
N VAL A 197 18.14 11.87 5.80
CA VAL A 197 19.00 10.66 5.72
C VAL A 197 19.11 9.95 7.08
N ALA A 198 19.11 10.71 8.19
CA ALA A 198 19.22 10.15 9.53
C ALA A 198 18.01 9.27 9.91
N GLU A 199 16.83 9.60 9.40
CA GLU A 199 15.58 8.86 9.63
C GLU A 199 15.44 7.60 8.76
N ARG A 200 16.34 7.39 7.80
CA ARG A 200 16.31 6.26 6.88
C ARG A 200 16.39 4.90 7.61
N LEU A 201 17.26 4.78 8.61
CA LEU A 201 17.42 3.54 9.37
C LEU A 201 16.16 3.14 10.15
N PRO A 202 15.55 4.00 10.98
CA PRO A 202 14.31 3.64 11.67
C PRO A 202 13.16 3.41 10.67
N MET A 203 13.08 4.17 9.58
CA MET A 203 12.12 3.92 8.51
C MET A 203 12.31 2.53 7.87
N ALA A 204 13.54 2.10 7.66
CA ALA A 204 13.84 0.79 7.06
C ALA A 204 13.32 -0.39 7.90
N VAL A 205 13.28 -0.25 9.23
CA VAL A 205 12.69 -1.27 10.11
C VAL A 205 11.21 -1.46 9.80
N LEU A 206 10.46 -0.37 9.57
CA LEU A 206 9.05 -0.45 9.20
C LEU A 206 8.86 -0.95 7.77
N ALA A 207 9.70 -0.49 6.84
CA ALA A 207 9.72 -1.00 5.47
C ALA A 207 9.89 -2.52 5.45
N ALA A 208 10.86 -3.04 6.24
CA ALA A 208 11.08 -4.46 6.39
C ALA A 208 9.86 -5.18 6.96
N GLN A 209 9.22 -4.64 8.01
CA GLN A 209 8.00 -5.24 8.58
C GLN A 209 6.87 -5.35 7.56
N MET A 210 6.61 -4.29 6.80
CA MET A 210 5.59 -4.28 5.75
C MET A 210 5.92 -5.34 4.69
N VAL A 211 7.14 -5.31 4.15
CA VAL A 211 7.59 -6.23 3.10
C VAL A 211 7.57 -7.69 3.58
N MET A 212 8.02 -7.98 4.80
CA MET A 212 7.99 -9.33 5.37
C MET A 212 6.58 -9.88 5.55
N SER A 213 5.61 -9.00 5.82
CA SER A 213 4.20 -9.39 5.99
C SER A 213 3.43 -9.52 4.66
N ALA A 214 4.04 -9.11 3.54
CA ALA A 214 3.36 -9.01 2.27
C ALA A 214 3.03 -10.37 1.67
N ALA A 215 1.80 -10.56 1.21
CA ALA A 215 1.32 -11.77 0.55
C ALA A 215 0.27 -11.46 -0.52
N LEU A 216 0.11 -12.35 -1.50
CA LEU A 216 -1.05 -12.37 -2.38
C LEU A 216 -2.08 -13.35 -1.84
N ARG A 217 -3.36 -12.97 -1.83
CA ARG A 217 -4.45 -13.83 -1.36
C ARG A 217 -5.67 -13.79 -2.27
N ASP A 218 -6.40 -14.90 -2.26
CA ASP A 218 -7.72 -14.99 -2.83
C ASP A 218 -8.73 -14.21 -1.97
N SER A 219 -9.64 -13.49 -2.63
CA SER A 219 -10.58 -12.54 -2.02
C SER A 219 -11.65 -13.18 -1.12
N ASP A 220 -11.74 -14.51 -1.10
CA ASP A 220 -12.71 -15.28 -0.32
C ASP A 220 -12.19 -15.66 1.10
N ASP A 221 -10.89 -15.53 1.37
CA ASP A 221 -10.24 -15.88 2.67
C ASP A 221 -9.93 -14.63 3.52
N ARG A 222 -10.97 -13.92 3.98
CA ARG A 222 -10.86 -12.57 4.59
C ARG A 222 -10.67 -12.59 6.13
N PRO A 223 -9.58 -12.02 6.67
CA PRO A 223 -9.53 -11.57 8.07
C PRO A 223 -9.98 -10.10 8.29
N ASP A 224 -10.36 -9.77 9.54
CA ASP A 224 -11.17 -8.61 9.97
C ASP A 224 -10.53 -7.19 9.89
N VAL A 225 -9.28 -7.03 9.45
CA VAL A 225 -8.62 -5.70 9.34
C VAL A 225 -8.13 -5.47 7.91
N ARG A 226 -8.71 -4.49 7.19
CA ARG A 226 -8.52 -4.28 5.74
C ARG A 226 -8.11 -2.85 5.36
N ILE A 227 -7.22 -2.75 4.36
CA ILE A 227 -7.32 -1.76 3.28
C ILE A 227 -7.79 -2.53 2.04
N ALA A 228 -8.91 -2.14 1.45
CA ALA A 228 -9.46 -2.81 0.28
C ALA A 228 -8.85 -2.21 -1.00
N LEU A 229 -8.04 -3.00 -1.71
CA LEU A 229 -7.70 -2.75 -3.11
C LEU A 229 -8.75 -3.44 -3.96
N ASP A 230 -9.79 -2.71 -4.36
CA ASP A 230 -10.71 -3.19 -5.40
C ASP A 230 -10.94 -2.12 -6.45
N ALA A 231 -10.34 -2.34 -7.62
CA ALA A 231 -10.52 -1.57 -8.84
C ALA A 231 -11.71 -2.12 -9.63
N THR A 232 -12.92 -2.13 -9.06
CA THR A 232 -14.17 -2.26 -9.81
C THR A 232 -15.30 -1.42 -9.20
N VAL A 233 -15.65 -0.33 -9.88
CA VAL A 233 -16.95 0.34 -9.65
C VAL A 233 -17.94 -0.17 -10.70
N GLY A 234 -19.01 -0.81 -10.25
CA GLY A 234 -20.32 -0.69 -10.88
C GLY A 234 -21.05 -1.98 -11.25
N ALA A 235 -21.98 -2.39 -10.39
CA ALA A 235 -23.36 -2.53 -10.84
C ALA A 235 -24.29 -2.18 -9.66
N PRO A 236 -25.29 -1.27 -9.83
CA PRO A 236 -26.40 -1.24 -8.90
C PRO A 236 -27.10 -2.59 -8.95
N ALA A 237 -27.40 -3.17 -7.78
CA ALA A 237 -28.19 -4.39 -7.71
C ALA A 237 -29.48 -4.22 -8.52
N PRO A 238 -29.86 -5.17 -9.39
CA PRO A 238 -31.20 -5.15 -9.97
C PRO A 238 -32.21 -5.25 -8.82
N ALA A 239 -33.25 -4.42 -8.87
CA ALA A 239 -34.38 -4.48 -7.96
C ALA A 239 -34.88 -5.93 -7.88
N GLN A 240 -34.88 -6.50 -6.68
CA GLN A 240 -35.53 -7.79 -6.46
C GLN A 240 -37.04 -7.59 -6.61
N ASP A 241 -37.61 -8.21 -7.63
CA ASP A 241 -39.04 -8.46 -7.73
C ASP A 241 -39.49 -9.24 -6.50
N THR A 242 -40.18 -8.57 -5.59
CA THR A 242 -40.93 -9.24 -4.51
C THR A 242 -42.02 -10.12 -5.15
N PRO A 243 -42.01 -11.45 -4.95
CA PRO A 243 -43.17 -12.25 -5.29
C PRO A 243 -44.33 -11.86 -4.36
N SER A 244 -45.45 -11.44 -4.96
CA SER A 244 -46.72 -11.25 -4.26
C SER A 244 -47.21 -12.59 -3.72
N GLY A 245 -46.79 -12.94 -2.52
CA GLY A 245 -47.33 -14.04 -1.73
C GLY A 245 -48.63 -13.59 -1.06
N THR A 246 -49.75 -14.14 -1.51
CA THR A 246 -51.05 -14.05 -0.84
C THR A 246 -50.92 -14.54 0.61
N PRO A 247 -51.37 -13.78 1.62
CA PRO A 247 -51.30 -14.23 3.01
C PRO A 247 -52.27 -15.41 3.25
N PRO A 248 -51.88 -16.43 4.02
CA PRO A 248 -52.79 -17.51 4.39
C PRO A 248 -53.88 -17.02 5.36
N THR A 249 -55.11 -17.46 5.09
CA THR A 249 -56.31 -17.26 5.91
C THR A 249 -56.12 -17.82 7.32
N PRO A 250 -56.50 -17.09 8.40
CA PRO A 250 -56.44 -17.63 9.75
C PRO A 250 -57.51 -18.70 9.96
N GLU A 251 -57.06 -19.89 10.40
CA GLU A 251 -57.89 -20.99 10.89
C GLU A 251 -58.69 -20.53 12.12
N GLN A 252 -60.01 -20.75 12.09
CA GLN A 252 -60.92 -20.45 13.20
C GLN A 252 -60.97 -21.65 14.15
N ASP A 253 -60.51 -21.43 15.38
CA ASP A 253 -60.76 -22.30 16.53
C ASP A 253 -62.27 -22.45 16.78
N THR A 254 -62.76 -23.68 16.75
CA THR A 254 -64.10 -24.03 17.22
C THR A 254 -64.00 -24.68 18.61
N PRO A 255 -64.70 -24.18 19.65
CA PRO A 255 -64.69 -24.81 20.96
C PRO A 255 -65.67 -26.01 21.02
N PRO A 256 -65.37 -27.05 21.82
CA PRO A 256 -66.20 -28.23 21.92
C PRO A 256 -67.45 -28.00 22.79
N ARG A 257 -68.52 -28.74 22.47
CA ARG A 257 -69.64 -29.05 23.37
C ARG A 257 -69.52 -30.49 23.84
#